data_AF-A0A843TML8-F1
#
_entry.id   AF-A0A843TML8-F1
#
_cell.length_a   1.000
_cell.length_b   1.000
_cell.length_c   1.000
_cell.angle_alpha   90.00
_cell.angle_beta   90.00
_cell.angle_gamma   90.00
#
_symmetry.space_group_name_H-M   'P 1'
#
loop_
_entity.id
_entity.type
_entity.pdbx_description
1 polymer ?
#
loop_
_entity_poly.entity_id
_entity_poly.type
_entity_poly.pdbx_seq_one_letter_code
_entity_poly.pdbx_strand_id
1 'polypeptide(L)'
;MRTRETPSRWPDETSCSAARHRCASKTPTPPPSSVTTTQARKVKWRWFGGSSLSNCDVIIQTDRAVSRVHAEIIVDVMAPRSSSRNRSSNDLPNVRIRDLSKFGTFINKDSGSQAVNTFPNKKAVLKDGDLISFGTGIATFRCTSYSSLEL
;
A
#
# COMPACT_ATOMS: atom_id res chain seq x y z
N MET A 1 -27.03 27.16 37.20
CA MET A 1 -25.65 26.98 36.67
C MET A 1 -25.79 26.80 35.15
N ARG A 2 -25.51 27.84 34.36
CA ARG A 2 -24.39 27.94 33.37
C ARG A 2 -24.30 26.70 32.44
N THR A 3 -24.34 26.79 31.11
CA THR A 3 -23.95 27.89 30.20
C THR A 3 -24.56 27.67 28.80
N ARG A 4 -24.90 28.77 28.12
CA ARG A 4 -25.15 28.84 26.67
C ARG A 4 -23.81 28.87 25.94
N GLU A 5 -23.67 28.11 24.86
CA GLU A 5 -22.59 28.27 23.88
C GLU A 5 -23.17 28.92 22.61
N THR A 6 -22.41 29.85 22.04
CA THR A 6 -22.78 30.79 20.98
C THR A 6 -22.08 30.37 19.69
N PRO A 7 -22.70 30.48 18.50
CA PRO A 7 -22.02 30.17 17.24
C PRO A 7 -21.08 31.32 16.80
N SER A 8 -19.84 30.96 16.46
CA SER A 8 -18.83 31.89 15.98
C SER A 8 -19.10 32.36 14.56
N ARG A 9 -19.16 33.68 14.47
CA ARG A 9 -19.45 34.57 13.35
C ARG A 9 -18.23 34.67 12.42
N TRP A 10 -18.43 34.47 11.12
CA TRP A 10 -17.47 34.89 10.09
C TRP A 10 -17.64 36.41 9.84
N PRO A 11 -16.57 37.22 9.79
CA PRO A 11 -16.69 38.61 9.38
C PRO A 11 -16.62 38.78 7.86
N ASP A 12 -17.44 39.72 7.43
CA ASP A 12 -17.70 40.22 6.08
C ASP A 12 -16.49 40.74 5.30
N GLU A 13 -16.67 40.66 3.98
CA GLU A 13 -16.03 41.48 2.96
C GLU A 13 -16.20 42.98 3.24
N THR A 14 -15.12 43.77 3.19
CA THR A 14 -15.03 44.96 2.31
C THR A 14 -13.61 45.53 2.33
N SER A 15 -13.01 45.71 1.16
CA SER A 15 -12.49 47.02 0.71
C SER A 15 -11.73 46.85 -0.61
N CYS A 16 -12.39 47.21 -1.71
CA CYS A 16 -11.72 47.49 -2.98
C CYS A 16 -10.91 48.79 -2.83
N SER A 17 -9.63 48.74 -3.17
CA SER A 17 -8.86 49.94 -3.52
C SER A 17 -7.88 49.59 -4.64
N ALA A 18 -8.02 50.33 -5.73
CA ALA A 18 -7.32 50.15 -6.98
C ALA A 18 -5.82 50.46 -6.87
N ALA A 19 -4.99 49.61 -7.47
CA ALA A 19 -3.65 50.00 -7.91
C ALA A 19 -3.34 49.30 -9.24
N ARG A 20 -3.38 50.10 -10.32
CA ARG A 20 -2.96 49.71 -11.67
C ARG A 20 -1.44 49.60 -11.70
N HIS A 21 -0.89 48.40 -11.88
CA HIS A 21 0.51 48.26 -12.29
C HIS A 21 0.69 47.20 -13.39
N ARG A 22 0.89 47.74 -14.60
CA ARG A 22 1.78 47.32 -15.69
C ARG A 22 1.84 45.82 -16.02
N CYS A 23 1.22 45.45 -17.15
CA CYS A 23 1.39 44.18 -17.83
C CYS A 23 2.88 43.92 -18.15
N ALA A 24 3.44 42.88 -17.56
CA ALA A 24 4.59 42.17 -18.11
C ALA A 24 4.06 40.83 -18.63
N SER A 25 4.18 40.61 -19.94
CA SER A 25 3.87 39.37 -20.63
C SER A 25 4.76 38.24 -20.09
N LYS A 26 4.25 37.49 -19.11
CA LYS A 26 4.79 36.19 -18.74
C LYS A 26 4.07 35.14 -19.57
N THR A 27 4.77 34.59 -20.55
CA THR A 27 4.38 33.36 -21.25
C THR A 27 4.07 32.29 -20.20
N PRO A 28 2.87 31.69 -20.16
CA PRO A 28 2.60 30.59 -19.24
C PRO A 28 3.47 29.41 -19.67
N THR A 29 4.47 29.08 -18.86
CA THR A 29 5.14 27.78 -18.95
C THR A 29 4.07 26.69 -18.78
N PRO A 30 4.00 25.70 -19.68
CA PRO A 30 3.08 24.59 -19.50
C PRO A 30 3.37 23.91 -18.16
N PRO A 31 2.35 23.46 -17.41
CA PRO A 31 2.58 22.69 -16.20
C PRO A 31 3.44 21.47 -16.57
N PRO A 32 4.42 21.08 -15.72
CA PRO A 32 5.12 19.83 -15.93
C PRO A 32 4.08 18.71 -16.05
N SER A 33 4.09 18.06 -17.20
CA SER A 33 3.27 16.89 -17.53
C SER A 33 3.17 15.97 -16.31
N SER A 34 1.95 15.84 -15.80
CA SER A 34 1.47 14.84 -14.83
C SER A 34 2.55 13.85 -14.37
N VAL A 35 3.25 14.17 -13.28
CA VAL A 35 4.00 13.17 -12.52
C VAL A 35 2.96 12.28 -11.85
N THR A 36 2.61 11.18 -12.51
CA THR A 36 1.82 10.12 -11.89
C THR A 36 2.70 9.41 -10.87
N THR A 37 2.71 9.93 -9.64
CA THR A 37 3.32 9.24 -8.49
C THR A 37 2.48 8.00 -8.20
N THR A 38 2.88 6.85 -8.74
CA THR A 38 2.30 5.56 -8.35
C THR A 38 2.56 5.35 -6.85
N GLN A 39 1.53 5.32 -6.02
CA GLN A 39 1.69 5.18 -4.57
C GLN A 39 1.97 3.72 -4.19
N ALA A 40 2.81 3.50 -3.18
CA ALA A 40 3.04 2.19 -2.59
C ALA A 40 1.72 1.65 -2.01
N ARG A 41 1.31 0.44 -2.41
CA ARG A 41 0.09 -0.19 -1.90
C ARG A 41 0.44 -1.13 -0.75
N LYS A 42 -0.37 -1.10 0.31
CA LYS A 42 -0.31 -2.06 1.41
C LYS A 42 -1.58 -2.88 1.42
N VAL A 43 -1.45 -4.21 1.54
CA VAL A 43 -2.57 -5.15 1.64
C VAL A 43 -2.42 -5.93 2.93
N LYS A 44 -3.45 -5.95 3.78
CA LYS A 44 -3.39 -6.53 5.13
C LYS A 44 -4.29 -7.74 5.30
N TRP A 45 -3.72 -8.81 5.88
CA TRP A 45 -4.35 -10.12 6.04
C TRP A 45 -4.76 -10.38 7.48
N ARG A 46 -5.94 -10.99 7.69
CA ARG A 46 -6.55 -11.21 9.02
C ARG A 46 -7.35 -12.52 9.08
N TRP A 47 -7.40 -13.15 10.26
CA TRP A 47 -8.42 -14.15 10.59
C TRP A 47 -9.75 -13.57 11.09
N PHE A 48 -10.88 -14.16 10.70
CA PHE A 48 -12.22 -13.74 11.15
C PHE A 48 -12.78 -14.66 12.24
N GLY A 49 -13.13 -14.09 13.40
CA GLY A 49 -13.73 -14.83 14.51
C GLY A 49 -14.62 -14.02 15.45
N GLY A 50 -15.18 -12.89 15.02
CA GLY A 50 -16.14 -12.09 15.82
C GLY A 50 -15.87 -10.58 15.88
N SER A 51 -16.95 -9.81 15.69
CA SER A 51 -17.26 -8.36 15.76
C SER A 51 -16.28 -7.30 15.20
N SER A 52 -16.78 -6.66 14.12
CA SER A 52 -16.44 -5.37 13.50
C SER A 52 -15.06 -5.20 12.84
N LEU A 53 -15.12 -5.14 11.50
CA LEU A 53 -14.06 -4.96 10.52
C LEU A 53 -13.93 -3.48 10.15
N SER A 54 -12.70 -2.95 10.10
CA SER A 54 -12.47 -1.67 9.41
C SER A 54 -11.07 -1.47 8.82
N ASN A 55 -10.13 -2.42 8.97
CA ASN A 55 -8.71 -2.15 8.64
C ASN A 55 -7.96 -3.33 7.99
N CYS A 56 -8.63 -4.24 7.27
CA CYS A 56 -7.97 -5.35 6.56
C CYS A 56 -8.55 -5.55 5.17
N ASP A 57 -7.70 -5.91 4.22
CA ASP A 57 -8.06 -6.08 2.80
C ASP A 57 -8.43 -7.53 2.47
N VAL A 58 -7.79 -8.50 3.13
CA VAL A 58 -8.07 -9.92 2.90
C VAL A 58 -8.33 -10.66 4.21
N ILE A 59 -9.37 -11.49 4.18
CA ILE A 59 -9.88 -12.23 5.33
C ILE A 59 -9.73 -13.73 5.10
N ILE A 60 -9.05 -14.41 6.02
CA ILE A 60 -8.86 -15.86 6.03
C ILE A 60 -9.74 -16.45 7.12
N GLN A 61 -10.63 -17.38 6.81
CA GLN A 61 -11.52 -17.99 7.80
C GLN A 61 -11.18 -19.47 8.08
N THR A 62 -10.41 -20.07 7.19
CA THR A 62 -10.13 -21.51 7.15
C THR A 62 -9.12 -21.99 8.19
N ASP A 63 -8.36 -21.09 8.81
CA ASP A 63 -7.30 -21.46 9.76
C ASP A 63 -7.32 -20.55 11.00
N ARG A 64 -7.69 -21.11 12.16
CA ARG A 64 -7.76 -20.40 13.45
C ARG A 64 -6.40 -19.95 14.00
N ALA A 65 -5.30 -20.54 13.52
CA ALA A 65 -3.96 -20.09 13.87
C ALA A 65 -3.56 -18.82 13.11
N VAL A 66 -4.35 -18.39 12.12
CA VAL A 66 -4.13 -17.10 11.48
C VAL A 66 -4.47 -16.00 12.50
N SER A 67 -3.53 -15.08 12.73
CA SER A 67 -3.73 -13.95 13.63
C SER A 67 -4.76 -12.96 13.09
N ARG A 68 -5.39 -12.19 13.99
CA ARG A 68 -6.28 -11.09 13.59
C ARG A 68 -5.53 -10.08 12.73
N VAL A 69 -4.27 -9.80 12.98
CA VAL A 69 -3.44 -9.09 12.01
C VAL A 69 -2.26 -9.99 11.73
N HIS A 70 -2.26 -10.62 10.56
CA HIS A 70 -1.31 -11.68 10.26
C HIS A 70 -0.11 -11.16 9.48
N ALA A 71 -0.36 -10.54 8.34
CA ALA A 71 0.69 -10.07 7.47
C ALA A 71 0.27 -8.81 6.70
N GLU A 72 1.26 -8.07 6.23
CA GLU A 72 1.11 -6.93 5.34
C GLU A 72 1.94 -7.18 4.08
N ILE A 73 1.31 -7.17 2.91
CA ILE A 73 1.99 -7.09 1.62
C ILE A 73 2.30 -5.62 1.35
N ILE A 74 3.52 -5.35 0.96
CA ILE A 74 4.04 -4.02 0.63
C ILE A 74 4.51 -4.11 -0.81
N VAL A 75 3.88 -3.32 -1.68
CA VAL A 75 4.31 -3.18 -3.08
C VAL A 75 5.08 -1.87 -3.20
N ASP A 76 6.36 -1.96 -3.51
CA ASP A 76 7.20 -0.79 -3.69
C ASP A 76 6.83 -0.04 -4.98
N VAL A 77 6.96 1.29 -4.93
CA VAL A 77 6.66 2.16 -6.06
C VAL A 77 7.61 1.85 -7.22
N MET A 78 7.05 1.51 -8.36
CA MET A 78 7.79 1.55 -9.62
C MET A 78 7.80 2.99 -10.15
N ALA A 79 8.99 3.52 -10.42
CA ALA A 79 9.13 4.77 -11.13
C ALA A 79 8.45 4.64 -12.52
N PRO A 80 7.67 5.62 -12.98
CA PRO A 80 7.16 5.65 -14.33
C PRO A 80 8.34 5.57 -15.31
N ARG A 81 8.27 4.62 -16.25
CA ARG A 81 9.32 4.37 -17.23
C ARG A 81 9.55 5.65 -18.05
N SER A 82 10.76 6.21 -18.00
CA SER A 82 11.23 6.99 -19.13
C SER A 82 11.42 6.02 -20.30
N SER A 83 11.12 6.48 -21.51
CA SER A 83 10.99 5.70 -22.76
C SER A 83 12.30 5.09 -23.28
N SER A 84 13.25 4.72 -22.42
CA SER A 84 14.52 4.14 -22.86
C SER A 84 14.35 2.64 -23.16
N ARG A 85 14.65 2.31 -24.42
CA ARG A 85 14.52 1.00 -25.06
C ARG A 85 15.65 0.06 -24.63
N ASN A 86 15.77 -0.22 -23.34
CA ASN A 86 16.61 -1.31 -22.84
C ASN A 86 15.86 -2.04 -21.72
N ARG A 87 14.92 -2.91 -22.13
CA ARG A 87 14.10 -3.72 -21.22
C ARG A 87 14.98 -4.80 -20.61
N SER A 88 15.34 -4.65 -19.33
CA SER A 88 15.72 -5.81 -18.52
C SER A 88 14.46 -6.33 -17.83
N SER A 89 14.36 -7.65 -17.67
CA SER A 89 13.29 -8.33 -16.93
C SER A 89 13.20 -7.97 -15.43
N ASN A 90 14.03 -7.05 -14.95
CA ASN A 90 14.07 -6.59 -13.56
C ASN A 90 13.11 -5.41 -13.25
N ASP A 91 12.31 -4.94 -14.20
CA ASP A 91 11.38 -3.81 -14.02
C ASP A 91 10.03 -4.22 -13.36
N LEU A 92 9.98 -5.29 -12.57
CA LEU A 92 8.77 -5.71 -11.85
C LEU A 92 8.70 -5.02 -10.47
N PRO A 93 7.49 -4.76 -9.94
CA PRO A 93 7.35 -4.08 -8.67
C PRO A 93 7.92 -5.00 -7.59
N ASN A 94 8.76 -4.46 -6.71
CA ASN A 94 9.27 -5.26 -5.61
C ASN A 94 8.13 -5.49 -4.60
N VAL A 95 7.62 -6.72 -4.57
CA VAL A 95 6.58 -7.15 -3.64
C VAL A 95 7.25 -7.75 -2.43
N ARG A 96 6.89 -7.26 -1.25
CA ARG A 96 7.42 -7.74 0.02
C ARG A 96 6.29 -8.13 0.94
N ILE A 97 6.51 -9.12 1.78
CA ILE A 97 5.60 -9.48 2.87
C ILE A 97 6.25 -9.14 4.20
N ARG A 98 5.47 -8.58 5.12
CA ARG A 98 5.81 -8.37 6.52
C ARG A 98 4.93 -9.22 7.40
N ASP A 99 5.53 -10.07 8.21
CA ASP A 99 4.83 -10.94 9.15
C ASP A 99 4.65 -10.25 10.51
N LEU A 100 3.42 -10.29 11.01
CA LEU A 100 2.99 -9.73 12.30
C LEU A 100 2.38 -10.80 13.21
N SER A 101 2.40 -12.06 12.78
CA SER A 101 1.66 -13.15 13.38
C SER A 101 2.42 -13.83 14.53
N LYS A 102 1.65 -14.55 15.36
CA LYS A 102 2.19 -15.43 16.40
C LYS A 102 2.78 -16.72 15.83
N PHE A 103 2.09 -17.36 14.90
CA PHE A 103 2.42 -18.71 14.41
C PHE A 103 3.25 -18.71 13.12
N GLY A 104 3.46 -17.56 12.51
CA GLY A 104 4.32 -17.39 11.36
C GLY A 104 3.58 -17.45 10.03
N THR A 105 4.24 -16.82 9.06
CA THR A 105 4.01 -16.91 7.63
C THR A 105 5.20 -17.64 7.00
N PHE A 106 4.95 -18.50 6.03
CA PHE A 106 5.97 -19.31 5.37
C PHE A 106 5.89 -19.06 3.86
N ILE A 107 7.06 -18.98 3.21
CA ILE A 107 7.17 -18.87 1.76
C ILE A 107 7.76 -20.18 1.25
N ASN A 108 7.10 -20.80 0.27
CA ASN A 108 7.47 -22.08 -0.32
C ASN A 108 7.74 -23.15 0.75
N LYS A 109 6.79 -23.31 1.67
CA LYS A 109 6.91 -24.15 2.87
C LYS A 109 7.33 -25.58 2.51
N ASP A 110 8.53 -25.95 2.94
CA ASP A 110 9.11 -27.29 2.92
C ASP A 110 9.49 -27.75 4.34
N SER A 111 10.06 -28.95 4.45
CA SER A 111 10.61 -29.46 5.72
C SER A 111 11.87 -28.69 6.09
N GLY A 112 11.73 -27.68 6.95
CA GLY A 112 12.84 -26.84 7.41
C GLY A 112 12.70 -25.36 7.07
N SER A 113 11.67 -25.00 6.29
CA SER A 113 11.32 -23.61 6.02
C SER A 113 11.17 -22.79 7.29
N GLN A 114 11.99 -21.75 7.40
CA GLN A 114 11.93 -20.79 8.48
C GLN A 114 10.79 -19.80 8.27
N ALA A 115 10.02 -19.52 9.33
CA ALA A 115 8.92 -18.56 9.28
C ALA A 115 9.42 -17.12 9.13
N VAL A 116 8.72 -16.31 8.33
CA VAL A 116 9.09 -14.92 8.04
C VAL A 116 9.16 -14.06 9.31
N ASN A 117 8.36 -14.35 10.35
CA ASN A 117 8.44 -13.64 11.65
C ASN A 117 9.77 -13.81 12.40
N THR A 118 10.61 -14.77 11.99
CA THR A 118 11.95 -14.99 12.55
C THR A 118 13.05 -14.30 11.75
N PHE A 119 12.74 -13.77 10.56
CA PHE A 119 13.69 -13.00 9.75
C PHE A 119 13.93 -11.60 10.35
N PRO A 120 15.06 -10.95 10.03
CA PRO A 120 15.28 -9.55 10.35
C PRO A 120 14.14 -8.68 9.84
N ASN A 121 13.65 -7.75 10.67
CA ASN A 121 12.50 -6.89 10.37
C ASN A 121 11.18 -7.62 10.05
N LYS A 122 11.15 -8.95 10.21
CA LYS A 122 10.01 -9.83 9.90
C LYS A 122 9.52 -9.65 8.47
N LYS A 123 10.44 -9.47 7.52
CA LYS A 123 10.13 -9.19 6.12
C LYS A 123 10.82 -10.16 5.17
N ALA A 124 10.15 -10.46 4.07
CA ALA A 124 10.71 -11.23 2.95
C ALA A 124 10.24 -10.63 1.62
N VAL A 125 11.05 -10.81 0.58
CA VAL A 125 10.68 -10.49 -0.82
C VAL A 125 9.87 -11.65 -1.37
N LEU A 126 8.81 -11.33 -2.11
CA LEU A 126 7.99 -12.29 -2.83
C LEU A 126 8.30 -12.21 -4.32
N LYS A 127 8.40 -13.37 -4.94
CA LYS A 127 8.56 -13.53 -6.38
C LYS A 127 7.26 -14.02 -7.00
N ASP A 128 7.18 -13.87 -8.32
CA ASP A 128 6.13 -14.53 -9.08
C ASP A 128 6.19 -16.04 -8.87
N GLY A 129 5.04 -16.65 -8.60
CA GLY A 129 4.90 -18.08 -8.37
C GLY A 129 5.08 -18.53 -6.93
N ASP A 130 5.58 -17.70 -6.01
CA ASP A 130 5.79 -18.08 -4.61
C ASP A 130 4.48 -18.51 -3.92
N LEU A 131 4.55 -19.59 -3.15
CA LEU A 131 3.46 -20.07 -2.30
C LEU A 131 3.61 -19.50 -0.89
N ILE A 132 2.59 -18.80 -0.41
CA ILE A 132 2.56 -18.12 0.87
C ILE A 132 1.56 -18.84 1.77
N SER A 133 2.05 -19.44 2.85
CA SER A 133 1.25 -20.18 3.81
C SER A 133 1.18 -19.44 5.14
N PHE A 134 -0.02 -19.30 5.70
CA PHE A 134 -0.25 -18.62 6.97
C PHE A 134 -0.59 -19.60 8.10
N GLY A 135 -0.14 -19.32 9.32
CA GLY A 135 -0.54 -20.09 10.51
C GLY A 135 -0.06 -21.53 10.43
N THR A 136 -1.00 -22.49 10.44
CA THR A 136 -0.67 -23.92 10.33
C THR A 136 -0.29 -24.33 8.89
N GLY A 137 -0.66 -23.51 7.91
CA GLY A 137 -0.41 -23.72 6.49
C GLY A 137 -1.61 -24.25 5.70
N ILE A 138 -2.78 -24.37 6.33
CA ILE A 138 -4.05 -24.66 5.61
C ILE A 138 -4.40 -23.51 4.66
N ALA A 139 -4.16 -22.27 5.10
CA ALA A 139 -4.35 -21.08 4.29
C ALA A 139 -3.10 -20.78 3.46
N THR A 140 -3.07 -21.28 2.23
CA THR A 140 -1.97 -21.09 1.28
C THR A 140 -2.42 -20.38 0.01
N PHE A 141 -1.67 -19.38 -0.42
CA PHE A 141 -1.95 -18.53 -1.58
C PHE A 141 -0.75 -18.47 -2.52
N ARG A 142 -0.99 -18.30 -3.82
CA ARG A 142 0.09 -18.11 -4.81
C ARG A 142 0.27 -16.64 -5.14
N CYS A 143 1.48 -16.12 -4.99
CA CYS A 143 1.84 -14.80 -5.47
C CYS A 143 1.93 -14.85 -7.00
N THR A 144 1.19 -13.97 -7.68
CA THR A 144 1.28 -13.80 -9.13
C THR A 144 1.44 -12.32 -9.45
N SER A 145 2.38 -12.01 -10.33
CA SER A 145 2.61 -10.68 -10.87
C SER A 145 2.34 -10.71 -12.37
N TYR A 146 1.43 -9.85 -12.81
CA TYR A 146 1.17 -9.67 -14.23
C TYR A 146 1.87 -8.40 -14.68
N SER A 147 2.84 -8.53 -15.59
CA SER A 147 3.28 -7.40 -16.39
C SER A 147 2.30 -7.24 -17.53
N SER A 148 1.67 -6.07 -17.64
CA SER A 148 0.81 -5.73 -18.79
C SER A 148 1.69 -5.55 -20.02
N LEU A 149 2.11 -6.65 -20.61
CA LEU A 149 2.79 -6.74 -21.90
C LEU A 149 2.27 -8.02 -22.56
N GLU A 150 1.03 -7.99 -23.04
CA GLU A 150 0.51 -8.75 -24.19
C GLU A 150 -0.83 -8.12 -24.61
N LEU A 151 -0.74 -7.04 -25.38
CA LEU A 151 -1.71 -6.62 -26.40
C LEU A 151 -0.92 -5.92 -27.52
#